data_AF-A0A843JU10-F1
#
_entry.id   AF-A0A843JU10-F1
#
_cell.length_a   1.000
_cell.length_b   1.000
_cell.length_c   1.000
_cell.angle_alpha   90.00
_cell.angle_beta   90.00
_cell.angle_gamma   90.00
#
_symmetry.space_group_name_H-M   'P 1'
#
loop_
_entity.id
_entity.type
_entity.pdbx_description
1 polymer ?
#
loop_
_entity_poly.entity_id
_entity_poly.type
_entity_poly.pdbx_seq_one_letter_code
_entity_poly.pdbx_strand_id
1 'polypeptide(L)'
;MKKSTKQLLKELDMKRKFKDSEWYSIRSMLGIMWAIFYICIGGREAGKSYSWMNYFVHEWKTKGKPFIWLRLTEASVKKLLANNAAEFVDADIMRKNNLKLTRKAGTVYDHGKKMAKVLALSTFYNDKGVALYDNEFFEGYNICLDEMNREKNEKRTFDINYAFVNQMENLVRSTKDPSKLRIVLIGNTLEEASDIMCSFNFIPEEFGRYYLRKKKAVVDYIPPGKKYLERRKGTIADLLAPDASTFTNKVIVDVSLVYKGRLRKPTSVIRFGKTVAFTLWDGRIIAQYNNEKVHTINMQPYLDGVFNIATRDDIISAFHARGFYFRNLLTQKLFKKELELLKPRG
;
A
#
# COMPACT_ATOMS: atom_id res chain seq x y z
N MET A 1 13.29 -36.37 -11.09
CA MET A 1 14.59 -35.99 -11.68
C MET A 1 15.41 -35.20 -10.66
N LYS A 2 16.58 -35.71 -10.23
CA LYS A 2 17.51 -34.95 -9.37
C LYS A 2 18.22 -33.90 -10.23
N LYS A 3 18.14 -32.63 -9.84
CA LYS A 3 18.86 -31.54 -10.52
C LYS A 3 20.37 -31.80 -10.46
N SER A 4 21.08 -31.51 -11.54
CA SER A 4 22.54 -31.69 -11.56
C SER A 4 23.23 -30.67 -10.64
N THR A 5 24.39 -31.02 -10.08
CA THR A 5 25.20 -30.15 -9.21
C THR A 5 25.50 -28.80 -9.87
N LYS A 6 25.69 -28.79 -11.19
CA LYS A 6 25.90 -27.57 -12.00
C LYS A 6 24.65 -26.68 -12.06
N GLN A 7 23.46 -27.26 -12.11
CA GLN A 7 22.19 -26.52 -12.04
C GLN A 7 21.96 -25.92 -10.65
N LEU A 8 22.27 -26.68 -9.59
CA LEU A 8 22.18 -26.20 -8.21
C LEU A 8 23.14 -25.04 -7.94
N LEU A 9 24.39 -25.13 -8.40
CA LEU A 9 25.39 -24.05 -8.27
C LEU A 9 24.97 -22.80 -9.04
N LYS A 10 24.40 -22.94 -10.24
CA LYS A 10 23.90 -21.81 -11.03
C LYS A 10 22.66 -21.16 -10.40
N GLU A 11 21.77 -21.94 -9.79
CA GLU A 11 20.64 -21.42 -9.00
C GLU A 11 21.12 -20.69 -7.74
N LEU A 12 22.13 -21.21 -7.04
CA LEU A 12 22.73 -20.56 -5.87
C LEU A 12 23.45 -19.26 -6.24
N ASP A 13 24.19 -19.23 -7.35
CA ASP A 13 24.87 -18.04 -7.85
C ASP A 13 23.87 -16.97 -8.33
N MET A 14 22.80 -17.36 -9.02
CA MET A 14 21.70 -16.44 -9.34
C MET A 14 20.98 -15.92 -8.10
N LYS A 15 20.71 -16.78 -7.10
CA LYS A 15 20.13 -16.35 -5.82
C LYS A 15 21.06 -15.39 -5.07
N ARG A 16 22.38 -15.60 -5.11
CA ARG A 16 23.39 -14.68 -4.56
C ARG A 16 23.39 -13.35 -5.31
N LYS A 17 23.53 -13.36 -6.64
CA LYS A 17 23.49 -12.15 -7.48
C LYS A 17 22.20 -11.35 -7.32
N PHE A 18 21.06 -12.01 -7.12
CA PHE A 18 19.78 -11.36 -6.83
C PHE A 18 19.73 -10.76 -5.41
N LYS A 19 20.39 -11.41 -4.44
CA LYS A 19 20.50 -10.91 -3.06
C LYS A 19 21.49 -9.75 -2.94
N ASP A 20 22.47 -9.69 -3.85
CA ASP A 20 23.51 -8.67 -3.91
C ASP A 20 23.20 -7.58 -4.96
N SER A 21 22.15 -7.73 -5.77
CA SER A 21 21.72 -6.69 -6.71
C SER A 21 21.11 -5.54 -5.94
N GLU A 22 21.70 -4.37 -6.10
CA GLU A 22 21.27 -3.11 -5.49
C GLU A 22 19.87 -2.68 -5.94
N TRP A 23 19.49 -3.09 -7.15
CA TRP A 23 18.27 -2.70 -7.82
C TRP A 23 17.23 -3.82 -7.77
N TYR A 24 16.03 -3.43 -7.40
CA TYR A 24 14.86 -4.29 -7.38
C TYR A 24 14.51 -4.75 -8.79
N SER A 25 14.16 -6.03 -8.93
CA SER A 25 13.73 -6.61 -10.21
C SER A 25 12.29 -7.09 -10.13
N ILE A 26 11.43 -6.47 -10.93
CA ILE A 26 10.00 -6.79 -11.01
C ILE A 26 9.72 -8.06 -11.83
N ARG A 27 10.72 -8.64 -12.53
CA ARG A 27 10.51 -9.79 -13.45
C ARG A 27 9.79 -10.95 -12.79
N SER A 28 10.17 -11.27 -11.56
CA SER A 28 9.58 -12.38 -10.82
C SER A 28 8.15 -12.07 -10.36
N MET A 29 7.78 -10.80 -10.18
CA MET A 29 6.38 -10.40 -9.94
C MET A 29 5.57 -10.51 -11.23
N LEU A 30 6.10 -10.00 -12.35
CA LEU A 30 5.41 -10.01 -13.64
C LEU A 30 5.05 -11.42 -14.15
N GLY A 31 5.77 -12.46 -13.71
CA GLY A 31 5.41 -13.85 -14.00
C GLY A 31 4.13 -14.35 -13.30
N ILE A 32 3.58 -13.58 -12.35
CA ILE A 32 2.40 -13.97 -11.56
C ILE A 32 1.13 -13.50 -12.27
N MET A 33 0.76 -14.18 -13.36
CA MET A 33 -0.30 -13.74 -14.26
C MET A 33 -1.71 -13.68 -13.67
N TRP A 34 -1.97 -14.35 -12.55
CA TRP A 34 -3.30 -14.32 -11.90
C TRP A 34 -3.52 -13.06 -11.04
N ALA A 35 -2.45 -12.33 -10.72
CA ALA A 35 -2.52 -11.16 -9.84
C ALA A 35 -2.93 -9.91 -10.63
N ILE A 36 -3.81 -9.12 -10.02
CA ILE A 36 -4.18 -7.77 -10.45
C ILE A 36 -3.36 -6.74 -9.67
N PHE A 37 -3.23 -6.95 -8.35
CA PHE A 37 -2.54 -6.03 -7.46
C PHE A 37 -1.10 -6.49 -7.21
N TYR A 38 -0.15 -5.61 -7.49
CA TYR A 38 1.28 -5.81 -7.28
C TYR A 38 1.77 -4.79 -6.26
N ILE A 39 1.99 -5.23 -5.04
CA ILE A 39 2.32 -4.34 -3.93
C ILE A 39 3.81 -4.47 -3.62
N CYS A 40 4.54 -3.36 -3.70
CA CYS A 40 5.96 -3.28 -3.40
C CYS A 40 6.17 -2.34 -2.21
N ILE A 41 6.52 -2.89 -1.06
CA ILE A 41 6.76 -2.13 0.18
C ILE A 41 8.14 -2.42 0.75
N GLY A 42 8.69 -1.51 1.55
CA GLY A 42 10.07 -1.63 2.04
C GLY A 42 11.09 -1.21 0.99
N GLY A 43 12.35 -1.59 1.18
CA GLY A 43 13.43 -1.36 0.22
C GLY A 43 13.54 0.09 -0.25
N ARG A 44 13.85 1.02 0.66
CA ARG A 44 14.12 2.43 0.31
C ARG A 44 15.28 2.48 -0.70
N GLU A 45 15.15 3.36 -1.70
CA GLU A 45 16.11 3.50 -2.82
C GLU A 45 16.38 2.24 -3.64
N ALA A 46 15.59 1.17 -3.47
CA ALA A 46 15.78 -0.06 -4.25
C ALA A 46 15.36 0.09 -5.73
N GLY A 47 14.98 1.28 -6.21
CA GLY A 47 14.53 1.52 -7.59
C GLY A 47 13.17 0.89 -7.92
N LYS A 48 12.24 0.83 -6.94
CA LYS A 48 10.89 0.30 -7.14
C LYS A 48 10.11 1.08 -8.20
N SER A 49 9.99 2.40 -8.01
CA SER A 49 9.26 3.31 -8.91
C SER A 49 9.93 3.36 -10.28
N TYR A 50 11.27 3.43 -10.32
CA TYR A 50 12.07 3.31 -11.54
C TYR A 50 11.75 2.04 -12.34
N SER A 51 11.75 0.87 -11.68
CA SER A 51 11.53 -0.41 -12.34
C SER A 51 10.15 -0.52 -12.98
N TRP A 52 9.12 -0.06 -12.27
CA TRP A 52 7.75 -0.05 -12.77
C TRP A 52 7.54 1.00 -13.86
N MET A 53 8.12 2.20 -13.73
CA MET A 53 8.10 3.23 -14.76
C MET A 53 8.74 2.73 -16.06
N ASN A 54 9.94 2.15 -15.98
CA ASN A 54 10.64 1.58 -17.13
C ASN A 54 9.80 0.48 -17.82
N TYR A 55 9.11 -0.36 -17.05
CA TYR A 55 8.20 -1.36 -17.61
C TYR A 55 6.99 -0.74 -18.30
N PHE A 56 6.35 0.26 -17.70
CA PHE A 56 5.20 0.95 -18.31
C PHE A 56 5.59 1.69 -19.59
N VAL A 57 6.73 2.39 -19.59
CA VAL A 57 7.29 3.02 -20.79
C VAL A 57 7.60 1.98 -21.87
N HIS A 58 8.13 0.81 -21.50
CA HIS A 58 8.38 -0.26 -22.45
C HIS A 58 7.08 -0.81 -23.07
N GLU A 59 6.05 -1.07 -22.26
CA GLU A 59 4.73 -1.48 -22.76
C GLU A 59 4.11 -0.41 -23.67
N TRP A 60 4.25 0.88 -23.32
CA TRP A 60 3.84 1.99 -24.18
C TRP A 60 4.57 1.97 -25.53
N LYS A 61 5.91 1.85 -25.53
CA LYS A 61 6.69 1.89 -26.76
C LYS A 61 6.48 0.68 -27.68
N THR A 62 6.25 -0.48 -27.09
CA THR A 62 6.15 -1.74 -27.86
C THR A 62 4.72 -2.10 -28.24
N LYS A 63 3.75 -1.72 -27.42
CA LYS A 63 2.34 -2.10 -27.61
C LYS A 63 1.43 -0.91 -27.87
N GLY A 64 1.83 0.30 -27.50
CA GLY A 64 0.96 1.47 -27.54
C GLY A 64 0.08 1.61 -26.29
N LYS A 65 0.34 0.81 -25.25
CA LYS A 65 -0.46 0.76 -24.04
C LYS A 65 -0.16 1.97 -23.12
N PRO A 66 -1.06 2.96 -22.99
CA PRO A 66 -0.88 4.07 -22.08
C PRO A 66 -1.09 3.61 -20.64
N PHE A 67 -0.65 4.43 -19.69
CA PHE A 67 -0.72 4.08 -18.28
C PHE A 67 -1.16 5.25 -17.40
N ILE A 68 -1.57 4.94 -16.18
CA ILE A 68 -2.01 5.91 -15.19
C ILE A 68 -1.04 5.91 -14.01
N TRP A 69 -0.58 7.09 -13.62
CA TRP A 69 0.27 7.30 -12.47
C TRP A 69 -0.45 8.12 -11.41
N LEU A 70 -0.67 7.53 -10.25
CA LEU A 70 -1.38 8.14 -9.14
C LEU A 70 -0.37 8.61 -8.10
N ARG A 71 -0.64 9.77 -7.51
CA ARG A 71 0.02 10.28 -6.31
C ARG A 71 -1.04 10.63 -5.28
N LEU A 72 -0.63 10.75 -4.02
CA LEU A 72 -1.57 11.09 -2.94
C LEU A 72 -2.16 12.50 -3.10
N THR A 73 -1.35 13.49 -3.46
CA THR A 73 -1.74 14.91 -3.45
C THR A 73 -1.54 15.60 -4.79
N GLU A 74 -2.33 16.66 -5.05
CA GLU A 74 -2.16 17.51 -6.22
C GLU A 74 -0.81 18.21 -6.27
N ALA A 75 -0.25 18.58 -5.11
CA ALA A 75 1.07 19.20 -5.03
C ALA A 75 2.16 18.27 -5.60
N SER A 76 2.12 16.98 -5.26
CA SER A 76 3.03 15.99 -5.83
C SER A 76 2.84 15.83 -7.34
N VAL A 77 1.59 15.81 -7.82
CA VAL A 77 1.29 15.75 -9.26
C VAL A 77 1.83 16.98 -10.00
N LYS A 78 1.63 18.18 -9.44
CA LYS A 78 2.08 19.44 -10.06
C LYS A 78 3.61 19.49 -10.19
N LYS A 79 4.34 18.97 -9.20
CA LYS A 79 5.82 18.86 -9.26
C LYS A 79 6.25 17.91 -10.38
N LEU A 80 5.71 16.69 -10.42
CA LEU A 80 6.03 15.72 -11.47
C LEU A 80 5.74 16.24 -12.88
N LEU A 81 4.67 17.02 -13.03
CA LEU A 81 4.25 17.60 -14.30
C LEU A 81 4.91 18.96 -14.61
N ALA A 82 5.76 19.50 -13.74
CA ALA A 82 6.47 20.74 -14.02
C ALA A 82 7.33 20.61 -15.29
N ASN A 83 7.61 21.74 -15.95
CA ASN A 83 8.52 21.81 -17.10
C ASN A 83 8.26 20.73 -18.17
N ASN A 84 7.01 20.60 -18.62
CA ASN A 84 6.59 19.56 -19.58
C ASN A 84 6.79 18.11 -19.10
N ALA A 85 6.57 17.86 -17.81
CA ALA A 85 6.73 16.55 -17.18
C ALA A 85 8.17 16.03 -17.23
N ALA A 86 9.16 16.93 -17.17
CA ALA A 86 10.58 16.57 -17.16
C ALA A 86 10.97 15.73 -15.94
N GLU A 87 10.27 15.88 -14.82
CA GLU A 87 10.50 15.11 -13.58
C GLU A 87 9.64 13.85 -13.48
N PHE A 88 8.80 13.56 -14.49
CA PHE A 88 7.89 12.42 -14.44
C PHE A 88 8.58 11.09 -14.77
N VAL A 89 9.50 11.09 -15.73
CA VAL A 89 10.24 9.90 -16.16
C VAL A 89 11.73 10.16 -15.96
N ASP A 90 12.43 9.23 -15.32
CA ASP A 90 13.88 9.34 -15.12
C ASP A 90 14.62 9.57 -16.44
N ALA A 91 15.64 10.44 -16.41
CA ALA A 91 16.30 10.92 -17.62
C ALA A 91 16.99 9.81 -18.42
N ASP A 92 17.46 8.74 -17.77
CA ASP A 92 18.03 7.58 -18.42
C ASP A 92 16.97 6.72 -19.13
N ILE A 93 15.78 6.55 -18.53
CA ILE A 93 14.63 5.90 -19.19
C ILE A 93 14.21 6.72 -20.41
N MET A 94 14.17 8.06 -20.28
CA MET A 94 13.87 8.95 -21.40
C MET A 94 14.85 8.78 -22.55
N ARG A 95 16.16 8.82 -22.27
CA ARG A 95 17.22 8.63 -23.28
C ARG A 95 17.14 7.26 -23.92
N LYS A 96 17.06 6.20 -23.12
CA LYS A 96 17.03 4.80 -23.57
C LYS A 96 15.85 4.51 -24.51
N ASN A 97 14.71 5.14 -24.26
CA ASN A 97 13.50 4.94 -25.05
C ASN A 97 13.24 6.07 -26.06
N ASN A 98 14.16 7.05 -26.19
CA ASN A 98 13.98 8.24 -27.03
C ASN A 98 12.58 8.88 -26.81
N LEU A 99 12.31 9.29 -25.57
CA LEU A 99 11.05 9.96 -25.20
C LEU A 99 11.17 11.47 -25.43
N LYS A 100 10.11 12.06 -25.98
CA LYS A 100 9.96 13.51 -26.09
C LYS A 100 8.64 13.91 -25.47
N LEU A 101 8.71 14.31 -24.20
CA LEU A 101 7.53 14.55 -23.38
C LEU A 101 6.99 15.97 -23.56
N THR A 102 5.67 16.06 -23.69
CA THR A 102 4.90 17.29 -23.52
C THR A 102 3.72 17.01 -22.59
N ARG A 103 3.09 18.06 -22.04
CA ARG A 103 1.90 17.87 -21.21
C ARG A 103 0.75 18.78 -21.60
N LYS A 104 -0.47 18.32 -21.32
CA LYS A 104 -1.69 19.13 -21.26
C LYS A 104 -2.49 18.71 -20.04
N ALA A 105 -2.64 19.64 -19.08
CA ALA A 105 -3.20 19.35 -17.76
C ALA A 105 -2.51 18.13 -17.11
N GLY A 106 -3.27 17.12 -16.67
CA GLY A 106 -2.76 15.87 -16.11
C GLY A 106 -2.36 14.81 -17.14
N THR A 107 -2.35 15.12 -18.44
CA THR A 107 -2.02 14.15 -19.50
C THR A 107 -0.63 14.43 -20.05
N VAL A 108 0.18 13.38 -20.17
CA VAL A 108 1.55 13.40 -20.71
C VAL A 108 1.56 12.73 -22.08
N TYR A 109 2.23 13.35 -23.04
CA TYR A 109 2.33 12.90 -24.41
C TYR A 109 3.79 12.61 -24.75
N ASP A 110 4.04 11.52 -25.48
CA ASP A 110 5.32 11.20 -26.09
C ASP A 110 5.19 11.44 -27.60
N HIS A 111 5.98 12.38 -28.16
CA HIS A 111 5.89 12.75 -29.57
C HIS A 111 4.46 13.11 -30.03
N GLY A 112 3.69 13.78 -29.16
CA GLY A 112 2.31 14.19 -29.43
C GLY A 112 1.25 13.08 -29.23
N LYS A 113 1.65 11.84 -28.96
CA LYS A 113 0.72 10.73 -28.66
C LYS A 113 0.54 10.57 -27.15
N LYS A 114 -0.70 10.35 -26.70
CA LYS A 114 -1.04 10.23 -25.27
C LYS A 114 -0.37 9.00 -24.67
N MET A 115 0.62 9.22 -23.80
CA MET A 115 1.39 8.15 -23.14
C MET A 115 0.85 7.84 -21.74
N ALA A 116 0.58 8.87 -20.95
CA ALA A 116 0.19 8.67 -19.56
C ALA A 116 -0.82 9.70 -19.06
N LYS A 117 -1.58 9.34 -18.02
CA LYS A 117 -2.35 10.28 -17.22
C LYS A 117 -1.83 10.26 -15.78
N VAL A 118 -1.54 11.44 -15.22
CA VAL A 118 -1.11 11.60 -13.82
C VAL A 118 -2.25 12.21 -13.03
N LEU A 119 -2.66 11.55 -11.95
CA LEU A 119 -3.83 11.94 -11.13
C LEU A 119 -3.49 11.99 -9.65
N ALA A 120 -4.23 12.81 -8.91
CA ALA A 120 -4.11 12.92 -7.46
C ALA A 120 -5.29 12.22 -6.77
N LEU A 121 -5.01 11.36 -5.79
CA LEU A 121 -6.07 10.74 -4.99
C LEU A 121 -6.81 11.75 -4.10
N SER A 122 -6.14 12.81 -3.64
CA SER A 122 -6.76 13.85 -2.81
C SER A 122 -7.97 14.52 -3.46
N THR A 123 -8.03 14.53 -4.79
CA THR A 123 -9.08 15.18 -5.57
C THR A 123 -9.80 14.22 -6.51
N PHE A 124 -9.86 12.93 -6.15
CA PHE A 124 -10.57 11.88 -6.90
C PHE A 124 -12.02 12.24 -7.25
N TYR A 125 -12.67 13.09 -6.43
CA TYR A 125 -14.04 13.54 -6.67
C TYR A 125 -14.16 14.48 -7.87
N ASN A 126 -13.10 15.21 -8.25
CA ASN A 126 -13.08 16.05 -9.44
C ASN A 126 -13.02 15.21 -10.74
N ASP A 127 -12.51 13.98 -10.65
CA ASP A 127 -12.49 13.05 -11.78
C ASP A 127 -13.86 12.37 -12.00
N LYS A 128 -14.81 12.51 -11.08
CA LYS A 128 -16.18 11.98 -11.25
C LYS A 128 -16.87 12.72 -12.40
N GLY A 129 -17.33 11.97 -13.41
CA GLY A 129 -17.97 12.51 -14.60
C GLY A 129 -17.03 12.73 -15.79
N VAL A 130 -15.71 12.60 -15.60
CA VAL A 130 -14.76 12.55 -16.72
C VAL A 130 -14.77 11.15 -17.32
N ALA A 131 -14.91 11.04 -18.65
CA ALA A 131 -14.84 9.77 -19.38
C ALA A 131 -13.39 9.23 -19.39
N LEU A 132 -12.98 8.67 -18.26
CA LEU A 132 -11.65 8.08 -18.06
C LEU A 132 -11.56 6.61 -18.42
N TYR A 133 -12.70 5.93 -18.37
CA TYR A 133 -12.83 4.53 -18.75
C TYR A 133 -13.11 4.43 -20.24
N ASP A 134 -12.36 3.56 -20.90
CA ASP A 134 -12.54 3.20 -22.29
C ASP A 134 -12.90 1.71 -22.36
N ASN A 135 -14.17 1.42 -22.66
CA ASN A 135 -14.71 0.06 -22.74
C ASN A 135 -14.11 -0.74 -23.91
N GLU A 136 -13.58 -0.04 -24.92
CA GLU A 136 -12.95 -0.62 -26.11
C GLU A 136 -11.43 -0.70 -25.97
N PHE A 137 -10.87 -0.36 -24.80
CA PHE A 137 -9.43 -0.42 -24.58
C PHE A 137 -8.93 -1.88 -24.47
N PHE A 138 -8.72 -2.51 -25.64
CA PHE A 138 -8.35 -3.92 -25.77
C PHE A 138 -7.00 -4.26 -25.12
N GLU A 139 -6.08 -3.29 -25.04
CA GLU A 139 -4.73 -3.50 -24.53
C GLU A 139 -4.64 -3.50 -22.99
N GLY A 140 -5.72 -3.09 -22.31
CA GLY A 140 -5.85 -3.11 -20.86
C GLY A 140 -5.22 -1.92 -20.11
N TYR A 141 -5.22 -1.95 -18.79
CA TYR A 141 -4.82 -0.84 -17.92
C TYR A 141 -3.58 -1.18 -17.10
N ASN A 142 -2.57 -0.31 -17.20
CA ASN A 142 -1.46 -0.26 -16.26
C ASN A 142 -1.68 0.96 -15.36
N ILE A 143 -1.82 0.74 -14.06
CA ILE A 143 -2.03 1.79 -13.06
C ILE A 143 -0.98 1.63 -11.99
N CYS A 144 -0.33 2.72 -11.57
CA CYS A 144 0.58 2.72 -10.43
C CYS A 144 0.17 3.80 -9.43
N LEU A 145 -0.02 3.44 -8.16
CA LEU A 145 -0.02 4.37 -7.05
C LEU A 145 1.36 4.38 -6.43
N ASP A 146 2.10 5.44 -6.73
CA ASP A 146 3.45 5.64 -6.25
C ASP A 146 3.45 6.50 -4.98
N GLU A 147 4.38 6.19 -4.08
CA GLU A 147 4.42 6.74 -2.72
C GLU A 147 3.02 6.72 -2.06
N MET A 148 2.44 5.53 -1.93
CA MET A 148 1.09 5.34 -1.38
C MET A 148 0.95 5.67 0.12
N ASN A 149 2.00 6.24 0.70
CA ASN A 149 2.24 6.48 2.10
C ASN A 149 2.27 7.98 2.35
N ARG A 150 1.65 8.46 3.44
CA ARG A 150 1.91 9.81 3.94
C ARG A 150 3.24 9.86 4.67
N GLU A 151 3.92 10.98 4.54
CA GLU A 151 5.04 11.30 5.44
C GLU A 151 4.51 11.50 6.86
N LYS A 152 5.30 11.14 7.89
CA LYS A 152 4.85 11.14 9.31
C LYS A 152 4.25 12.47 9.80
N ASN A 153 4.65 13.59 9.21
CA ASN A 153 4.18 14.93 9.58
C ASN A 153 3.18 15.53 8.58
N GLU A 154 2.75 14.77 7.57
CA GLU A 154 1.79 15.24 6.59
C GLU A 154 0.38 15.26 7.20
N LYS A 155 -0.33 16.39 7.02
CA LYS A 155 -1.69 16.55 7.53
C LYS A 155 -2.61 15.49 6.93
N ARG A 156 -3.38 14.78 7.78
CA ARG A 156 -4.38 13.80 7.34
C ARG A 156 -5.63 14.49 6.77
N THR A 157 -5.57 14.91 5.51
CA THR A 157 -6.63 15.68 4.85
C THR A 157 -7.77 14.83 4.28
N PHE A 158 -7.51 13.56 3.94
CA PHE A 158 -8.51 12.62 3.41
C PHE A 158 -8.23 11.16 3.80
N ASP A 159 -9.18 10.25 3.60
CA ASP A 159 -8.95 8.80 3.74
C ASP A 159 -8.40 8.22 2.43
N ILE A 160 -7.14 7.76 2.46
CA ILE A 160 -6.42 7.26 1.27
C ILE A 160 -7.08 6.01 0.71
N ASN A 161 -7.51 5.10 1.57
CA ASN A 161 -8.11 3.84 1.15
C ASN A 161 -9.44 4.12 0.44
N TYR A 162 -10.28 4.94 1.06
CA TYR A 162 -11.55 5.35 0.45
C TYR A 162 -11.33 6.04 -0.91
N ALA A 163 -10.42 7.01 -0.99
CA ALA A 163 -10.11 7.71 -2.23
C ALA A 163 -9.57 6.75 -3.31
N PHE A 164 -8.68 5.83 -2.94
CA PHE A 164 -8.12 4.84 -3.84
C PHE A 164 -9.20 3.91 -4.41
N VAL A 165 -10.07 3.35 -3.57
CA VAL A 165 -11.17 2.47 -4.02
C VAL A 165 -12.11 3.19 -4.99
N ASN A 166 -12.54 4.41 -4.65
CA ASN A 166 -13.39 5.22 -5.53
C ASN A 166 -12.69 5.55 -6.85
N GLN A 167 -11.40 5.88 -6.82
CA GLN A 167 -10.64 6.15 -8.03
C GLN A 167 -10.53 4.90 -8.91
N MET A 168 -10.29 3.73 -8.32
CA MET A 168 -10.27 2.47 -9.07
C MET A 168 -11.62 2.19 -9.71
N GLU A 169 -12.72 2.38 -8.97
CA GLU A 169 -14.08 2.22 -9.50
C GLU A 169 -14.34 3.12 -10.72
N ASN A 170 -13.83 4.35 -10.72
CA ASN A 170 -13.92 5.25 -11.87
C ASN A 170 -13.04 4.80 -13.05
N LEU A 171 -11.80 4.39 -12.78
CA LEU A 171 -10.79 4.10 -13.81
C LEU A 171 -10.98 2.75 -14.48
N VAL A 172 -11.32 1.70 -13.74
CA VAL A 172 -11.36 0.32 -14.26
C VAL A 172 -12.78 -0.22 -14.40
N ARG A 173 -13.77 0.45 -13.77
CA ARG A 173 -15.19 0.06 -13.76
C ARG A 173 -15.36 -1.42 -13.42
N SER A 174 -15.92 -2.20 -14.34
CA SER A 174 -16.21 -3.63 -14.17
C SER A 174 -15.07 -4.55 -14.59
N THR A 175 -13.93 -4.02 -15.06
CA THR A 175 -12.80 -4.82 -15.55
C THR A 175 -12.18 -5.64 -14.43
N LYS A 176 -12.22 -6.98 -14.57
CA LYS A 176 -11.72 -7.95 -13.57
C LYS A 176 -10.68 -8.92 -14.13
N ASP A 177 -10.35 -8.80 -15.41
CA ASP A 177 -9.42 -9.68 -16.12
C ASP A 177 -7.97 -9.33 -15.78
N PRO A 178 -7.22 -10.22 -15.11
CA PRO A 178 -5.81 -9.98 -14.75
C PRO A 178 -4.88 -9.81 -15.96
N SER A 179 -5.25 -10.34 -17.14
CA SER A 179 -4.46 -10.13 -18.37
C SER A 179 -4.56 -8.69 -18.87
N LYS A 180 -5.70 -8.04 -18.58
CA LYS A 180 -6.00 -6.67 -18.98
C LYS A 180 -5.80 -5.65 -17.88
N LEU A 181 -5.67 -6.03 -16.61
CA LEU A 181 -5.56 -5.07 -15.52
C LEU A 181 -4.38 -5.35 -14.59
N ARG A 182 -3.50 -4.36 -14.47
CA ARG A 182 -2.39 -4.36 -13.50
C ARG A 182 -2.41 -3.08 -12.69
N ILE A 183 -2.48 -3.24 -11.39
CA ILE A 183 -2.45 -2.15 -10.41
C ILE A 183 -1.23 -2.36 -9.53
N VAL A 184 -0.31 -1.41 -9.57
CA VAL A 184 0.94 -1.41 -8.82
C VAL A 184 0.81 -0.44 -7.66
N LEU A 185 1.19 -0.87 -6.47
CA LEU A 185 1.13 -0.07 -5.26
C LEU A 185 2.53 0.00 -4.64
N ILE A 186 3.12 1.18 -4.56
CA ILE A 186 4.51 1.37 -4.12
C ILE A 186 4.53 2.17 -2.82
N GLY A 187 5.11 1.59 -1.77
CA GLY A 187 5.33 2.25 -0.48
C GLY A 187 6.77 2.07 0.00
N ASN A 188 7.26 3.02 0.80
CA ASN A 188 8.63 2.95 1.33
C ASN A 188 8.69 2.17 2.63
N THR A 189 7.78 2.44 3.57
CA THR A 189 7.71 1.71 4.85
C THR A 189 6.37 1.01 5.00
N LEU A 190 6.36 -0.07 5.78
CA LEU A 190 5.12 -0.81 6.09
C LEU A 190 4.22 -0.03 7.07
N GLU A 191 4.81 0.79 7.94
CA GLU A 191 4.06 1.58 8.92
C GLU A 191 3.16 2.60 8.23
N GLU A 192 3.71 3.31 7.24
CA GLU A 192 2.97 4.34 6.50
C GLU A 192 2.12 3.73 5.36
N ALA A 193 2.46 2.53 4.89
CA ALA A 193 1.67 1.79 3.90
C ALA A 193 0.41 1.15 4.48
N SER A 194 0.24 1.18 5.80
CA SER A 194 -0.77 0.34 6.43
C SER A 194 -2.20 0.69 6.06
N ASP A 195 -2.49 1.92 5.69
CA ASP A 195 -3.85 2.34 5.34
C ASP A 195 -4.40 1.56 4.15
N ILE A 196 -3.59 1.37 3.10
CA ILE A 196 -3.96 0.57 1.92
C ILE A 196 -3.83 -0.92 2.21
N MET A 197 -2.80 -1.33 2.96
CA MET A 197 -2.60 -2.75 3.31
C MET A 197 -3.77 -3.32 4.14
N CYS A 198 -4.41 -2.49 4.96
CA CYS A 198 -5.62 -2.85 5.69
C CYS A 198 -6.75 -3.31 4.75
N SER A 199 -6.89 -2.76 3.54
CA SER A 199 -7.89 -3.18 2.54
C SER A 199 -7.68 -4.61 2.03
N PHE A 200 -6.43 -5.07 2.08
CA PHE A 200 -6.06 -6.43 1.73
C PHE A 200 -6.18 -7.39 2.92
N ASN A 201 -6.59 -6.89 4.10
CA ASN A 201 -6.61 -7.63 5.36
C ASN A 201 -5.27 -8.33 5.65
N PHE A 202 -4.16 -7.66 5.33
CA PHE A 202 -2.84 -8.27 5.42
C PHE A 202 -1.77 -7.23 5.78
N ILE A 203 -0.91 -7.57 6.75
CA ILE A 203 0.28 -6.80 7.12
C ILE A 203 1.40 -7.83 7.27
N PRO A 204 2.45 -7.82 6.45
CA PRO A 204 3.55 -8.76 6.58
C PRO A 204 4.35 -8.51 7.86
N GLU A 205 4.68 -9.57 8.60
CA GLU A 205 5.53 -9.49 9.80
C GLU A 205 7.02 -9.60 9.45
N GLU A 206 7.37 -10.26 8.34
CA GLU A 206 8.74 -10.52 7.91
C GLU A 206 8.97 -10.09 6.45
N PHE A 207 10.22 -9.80 6.09
CA PHE A 207 10.58 -9.55 4.69
C PHE A 207 10.34 -10.80 3.84
N GLY A 208 9.80 -10.61 2.64
CA GLY A 208 9.48 -11.71 1.74
C GLY A 208 8.37 -11.38 0.76
N ARG A 209 7.99 -12.40 -0.01
CA ARG A 209 6.89 -12.34 -0.97
C ARG A 209 5.70 -13.13 -0.46
N TYR A 210 4.52 -12.50 -0.49
CA TYR A 210 3.28 -13.05 0.00
C TYR A 210 2.23 -13.08 -1.10
N TYR A 211 1.45 -14.17 -1.14
CA TYR A 211 0.44 -14.40 -2.16
C TYR A 211 -0.95 -14.37 -1.55
N LEU A 212 -1.73 -13.33 -1.86
CA LEU A 212 -3.10 -13.15 -1.38
C LEU A 212 -4.08 -13.51 -2.50
N ARG A 213 -4.20 -14.82 -2.80
CA ARG A 213 -4.98 -15.32 -3.95
C ARG A 213 -6.43 -14.84 -3.97
N LYS A 214 -7.10 -14.84 -2.81
CA LYS A 214 -8.49 -14.37 -2.68
C LYS A 214 -8.67 -12.89 -3.04
N LYS A 215 -7.61 -12.09 -2.90
CA LYS A 215 -7.59 -10.66 -3.22
C LYS A 215 -6.91 -10.37 -4.57
N LYS A 216 -6.52 -11.40 -5.33
CA LYS A 216 -5.74 -11.28 -6.57
C LYS A 216 -4.50 -10.38 -6.38
N ALA A 217 -3.83 -10.47 -5.23
CA ALA A 217 -2.71 -9.61 -4.90
C ALA A 217 -1.43 -10.41 -4.60
N VAL A 218 -0.29 -9.85 -5.00
CA VAL A 218 1.04 -10.25 -4.54
C VAL A 218 1.69 -9.08 -3.81
N VAL A 219 2.29 -9.37 -2.65
CA VAL A 219 2.96 -8.38 -1.81
C VAL A 219 4.43 -8.74 -1.68
N ASP A 220 5.30 -7.83 -2.09
CA ASP A 220 6.74 -7.89 -1.90
C ASP A 220 7.13 -6.93 -0.80
N TYR A 221 7.52 -7.48 0.36
CA TYR A 221 8.14 -6.72 1.43
C TYR A 221 9.66 -6.86 1.34
N ILE A 222 10.29 -5.83 0.80
CA ILE A 222 11.68 -5.84 0.34
C ILE A 222 12.61 -5.42 1.48
N PRO A 223 13.65 -6.21 1.81
CA PRO A 223 14.65 -5.81 2.79
C PRO A 223 15.54 -4.68 2.25
N PRO A 224 16.13 -3.84 3.11
CA PRO A 224 17.17 -2.90 2.68
C PRO A 224 18.37 -3.66 2.11
N GLY A 225 18.90 -3.20 0.98
CA GLY A 225 20.11 -3.79 0.38
C GLY A 225 21.35 -3.51 1.21
N LYS A 226 22.35 -4.41 1.18
CA LYS A 226 23.62 -4.23 1.90
C LYS A 226 24.35 -2.96 1.47
N LYS A 227 24.47 -2.73 0.16
CA LYS A 227 25.08 -1.52 -0.40
C LYS A 227 24.37 -0.24 0.04
N TYR A 228 23.04 -0.28 0.13
CA TYR A 228 22.28 0.86 0.67
C TYR A 228 22.67 1.16 2.12
N LEU A 229 22.72 0.12 2.96
CA LEU A 229 23.14 0.27 4.36
C LEU A 229 24.59 0.78 4.47
N GLU A 230 25.49 0.32 3.59
CA GLU A 230 26.88 0.78 3.53
C GLU A 230 27.00 2.25 3.09
N ARG A 231 26.32 2.66 2.01
CA ARG A 231 26.30 4.06 1.54
C ARG A 231 25.71 5.01 2.58
N ARG A 232 24.79 4.52 3.40
CA ARG A 232 24.14 5.33 4.44
C ARG A 232 25.07 5.60 5.62
N LYS A 233 25.99 4.70 5.94
CA LYS A 233 26.93 4.89 7.06
C LYS A 233 27.68 6.21 6.91
N GLY A 234 27.58 7.08 7.90
CA GLY A 234 28.25 8.37 7.91
C GLY A 234 27.56 9.48 7.09
N THR A 235 26.37 9.23 6.53
CA THR A 235 25.54 10.31 5.99
C THR A 235 24.98 11.20 7.11
N ILE A 236 24.64 12.45 6.80
CA ILE A 236 24.04 13.38 7.79
C ILE A 236 22.79 12.77 8.45
N ALA A 237 21.96 12.06 7.69
CA ALA A 237 20.78 11.40 8.23
C ALA A 237 21.12 10.25 9.20
N ASP A 238 22.23 9.56 8.97
CA ASP A 238 22.74 8.51 9.87
C ASP A 238 23.33 9.11 11.15
N LEU A 239 24.03 10.24 11.04
CA LEU A 239 24.59 10.97 12.18
C LEU A 239 23.53 11.62 13.07
N LEU A 240 22.48 12.18 12.48
CA LEU A 240 21.44 12.91 13.21
C LEU A 240 20.29 12.03 13.70
N ALA A 241 19.98 10.94 12.99
CA ALA A 241 18.82 10.10 13.30
C ALA A 241 19.04 8.63 12.89
N PRO A 242 20.02 7.93 13.50
CA PRO A 242 20.39 6.56 13.11
C PRO A 242 19.21 5.58 13.17
N ASP A 243 18.37 5.72 14.21
CA ASP A 243 17.28 4.80 14.54
C ASP A 243 15.90 5.15 13.96
N ALA A 244 15.77 6.20 13.16
CA ALA A 244 14.45 6.58 12.65
C ALA A 244 13.85 5.48 11.75
N SER A 245 12.59 5.08 12.00
CA SER A 245 11.94 3.95 11.31
C SER A 245 11.83 4.13 9.78
N THR A 246 11.88 5.38 9.31
CA THR A 246 11.93 5.75 7.89
C THR A 246 13.17 5.21 7.16
N PHE A 247 14.19 4.78 7.90
CA PHE A 247 15.48 4.41 7.34
C PHE A 247 15.87 2.95 7.58
N THR A 248 15.46 2.36 8.70
CA THR A 248 15.71 0.94 8.98
C THR A 248 14.82 0.01 8.14
N ASN A 249 13.74 0.54 7.53
CA ASN A 249 12.71 -0.19 6.75
C ASN A 249 12.07 -1.38 7.48
N LYS A 250 12.46 -1.61 8.73
CA LYS A 250 11.92 -2.61 9.64
C LYS A 250 11.06 -1.85 10.61
N VAL A 251 9.75 -2.09 10.54
CA VAL A 251 8.85 -1.51 11.52
C VAL A 251 9.11 -2.24 12.83
N ILE A 252 9.53 -1.52 13.86
CA ILE A 252 9.43 -2.01 15.23
C ILE A 252 7.96 -1.90 15.59
N VAL A 253 7.16 -2.85 15.09
CA VAL A 253 5.77 -2.93 15.50
C VAL A 253 5.78 -3.52 16.88
N ASP A 254 5.09 -2.87 17.81
CA ASP A 254 4.91 -3.41 19.14
C ASP A 254 3.99 -4.64 19.08
N VAL A 255 4.61 -5.79 18.89
CA VAL A 255 3.94 -7.10 18.88
C VAL A 255 3.67 -7.62 20.28
N SER A 256 4.07 -6.91 21.35
CA SER A 256 3.86 -7.38 22.72
C SER A 256 2.38 -7.50 23.09
N LEU A 257 1.52 -6.77 22.39
CA LEU A 257 0.06 -6.85 22.53
C LEU A 257 -0.58 -7.87 21.58
N VAL A 258 0.19 -8.62 20.77
CA VAL A 258 -0.37 -9.62 19.86
C VAL A 258 -0.55 -10.97 20.56
N TYR A 259 -1.79 -11.45 20.62
CA TYR A 259 -2.15 -12.73 21.21
C TYR A 259 -2.25 -13.85 20.16
N LYS A 260 -1.28 -14.77 20.18
CA LYS A 260 -1.23 -15.94 19.29
C LYS A 260 -1.96 -17.18 19.83
N GLY A 261 -2.41 -17.17 21.09
CA GLY A 261 -3.09 -18.29 21.73
C GLY A 261 -4.50 -18.57 21.16
N ARG A 262 -5.16 -19.60 21.69
CA ARG A 262 -6.56 -19.92 21.34
C ARG A 262 -7.51 -18.94 22.04
N LEU A 263 -8.51 -18.44 21.32
CA LEU A 263 -9.62 -17.65 21.87
C LEU A 263 -10.65 -18.63 22.45
N ARG A 264 -11.09 -18.43 23.71
CA ARG A 264 -12.00 -19.38 24.37
C ARG A 264 -13.45 -18.92 24.39
N LYS A 265 -13.72 -17.72 24.91
CA LYS A 265 -15.09 -17.22 25.11
C LYS A 265 -15.25 -15.77 24.65
N PRO A 266 -16.18 -15.47 23.73
CA PRO A 266 -16.53 -14.09 23.42
C PRO A 266 -17.26 -13.49 24.63
N THR A 267 -16.83 -12.32 25.05
CA THR A 267 -17.33 -11.58 26.22
C THR A 267 -18.32 -10.50 25.79
N SER A 268 -17.92 -9.67 24.83
CA SER A 268 -18.76 -8.59 24.29
C SER A 268 -18.38 -8.24 22.86
N VAL A 269 -19.32 -7.60 22.14
CA VAL A 269 -19.05 -6.97 20.83
C VAL A 269 -18.88 -5.47 21.07
N ILE A 270 -17.75 -4.91 20.65
CA ILE A 270 -17.47 -3.47 20.72
C ILE A 270 -17.77 -2.88 19.33
N ARG A 271 -18.79 -2.03 19.26
CA ARG A 271 -19.33 -1.49 17.99
C ARG A 271 -19.00 -0.01 17.84
N PHE A 272 -18.30 0.34 16.76
CA PHE A 272 -17.92 1.73 16.43
C PHE A 272 -18.87 2.37 15.41
N GLY A 273 -19.63 1.56 14.66
CA GLY A 273 -20.62 2.02 13.69
C GLY A 273 -21.52 0.88 13.23
N LYS A 274 -22.38 1.11 12.23
CA LYS A 274 -23.28 0.07 11.68
C LYS A 274 -22.52 -1.11 11.06
N THR A 275 -21.34 -0.87 10.50
CA THR A 275 -20.56 -1.85 9.75
C THR A 275 -19.25 -2.24 10.41
N VAL A 276 -18.84 -1.52 11.46
CA VAL A 276 -17.53 -1.69 12.10
C VAL A 276 -17.71 -2.12 13.54
N ALA A 277 -17.27 -3.35 13.82
CA ALA A 277 -17.31 -3.96 15.13
C ALA A 277 -16.11 -4.89 15.36
N PHE A 278 -15.80 -5.07 16.64
CA PHE A 278 -14.78 -5.99 17.14
C PHE A 278 -15.37 -6.84 18.24
N THR A 279 -14.75 -7.98 18.54
CA THR A 279 -15.20 -8.86 19.62
C THR A 279 -14.12 -8.91 20.69
N LEU A 280 -14.52 -8.67 21.94
CA LEU A 280 -13.69 -8.88 23.12
C LEU A 280 -13.81 -10.34 23.54
N TRP A 281 -12.68 -11.03 23.60
CA TRP A 281 -12.54 -12.42 24.00
C TRP A 281 -11.78 -12.52 25.31
N ASP A 282 -12.18 -13.46 26.16
CA ASP A 282 -11.50 -13.78 27.41
C ASP A 282 -11.24 -12.54 28.28
N GLY A 283 -12.16 -11.57 28.25
CA GLY A 283 -12.10 -10.31 28.98
C GLY A 283 -11.04 -9.29 28.54
N ARG A 284 -10.09 -9.63 27.66
CA ARG A 284 -8.96 -8.73 27.32
C ARG A 284 -8.41 -8.85 25.90
N ILE A 285 -8.90 -9.75 25.07
CA ILE A 285 -8.35 -10.00 23.72
C ILE A 285 -9.31 -9.48 22.67
N ILE A 286 -8.91 -8.51 21.87
CA ILE A 286 -9.71 -7.94 20.78
C ILE A 286 -9.45 -8.72 19.48
N ALA A 287 -10.53 -9.15 18.83
CA ALA A 287 -10.51 -9.78 17.51
C ALA A 287 -11.47 -9.06 16.55
N GLN A 288 -11.31 -9.27 15.24
CA GLN A 288 -12.32 -8.83 14.27
C GLN A 288 -13.65 -9.55 14.56
N TYR A 289 -14.76 -8.80 14.50
CA TYR A 289 -16.09 -9.36 14.67
C TYR A 289 -16.40 -10.40 13.59
N ASN A 290 -16.91 -11.55 14.01
CA ASN A 290 -17.27 -12.66 13.15
C ASN A 290 -18.67 -13.19 13.52
N ASN A 291 -19.62 -12.27 13.70
CA ASN A 291 -21.03 -12.57 13.99
C ASN A 291 -21.26 -13.24 15.36
N GLU A 292 -20.42 -12.96 16.35
CA GLU A 292 -20.62 -13.46 17.71
C GLU A 292 -21.89 -12.87 18.34
N LYS A 293 -22.73 -13.72 18.93
CA LYS A 293 -23.99 -13.34 19.57
C LYS A 293 -23.81 -13.12 21.07
N VAL A 294 -23.18 -12.00 21.43
CA VAL A 294 -22.97 -11.59 22.84
C VAL A 294 -23.40 -10.14 23.04
N HIS A 295 -23.42 -9.68 24.29
CA HIS A 295 -23.77 -8.30 24.63
C HIS A 295 -22.93 -7.29 23.83
N THR A 296 -23.56 -6.23 23.35
CA THR A 296 -22.92 -5.20 22.52
C THR A 296 -22.68 -3.92 23.31
N ILE A 297 -21.43 -3.46 23.30
CA ILE A 297 -20.97 -2.18 23.81
C ILE A 297 -20.90 -1.21 22.63
N ASN A 298 -21.77 -0.20 22.63
CA ASN A 298 -21.79 0.83 21.61
C ASN A 298 -20.81 1.97 21.96
N MET A 299 -19.89 2.28 21.04
CA MET A 299 -18.88 3.33 21.24
C MET A 299 -19.38 4.73 20.79
N GLN A 300 -20.52 4.79 20.11
CA GLN A 300 -21.19 6.01 19.65
C GLN A 300 -22.67 5.98 20.06
N PRO A 301 -23.29 7.15 20.30
CA PRO A 301 -24.74 7.25 20.46
C PRO A 301 -25.46 6.89 19.15
N TYR A 302 -26.75 6.54 19.25
CA TYR A 302 -27.65 6.27 18.12
C TYR A 302 -27.27 5.06 17.25
N LEU A 303 -26.51 4.12 17.80
CA LEU A 303 -26.45 2.75 17.28
C LEU A 303 -27.68 1.97 17.78
N ASP A 304 -28.03 0.86 17.14
CA ASP A 304 -29.24 0.05 17.41
C ASP A 304 -29.22 -0.67 18.80
N GLY A 305 -28.73 -0.03 19.86
CA GLY A 305 -28.69 -0.54 21.22
C GLY A 305 -28.36 0.53 22.26
N VAL A 306 -28.27 0.12 23.53
CA VAL A 306 -28.00 1.02 24.65
C VAL A 306 -26.59 1.62 24.53
N PHE A 307 -26.50 2.93 24.68
CA PHE A 307 -25.25 3.66 24.76
C PHE A 307 -24.97 4.06 26.21
N ASN A 308 -23.81 3.67 26.73
CA ASN A 308 -23.37 4.00 28.08
C ASN A 308 -21.99 4.66 28.01
N ILE A 309 -21.92 5.91 28.48
CA ILE A 309 -20.70 6.73 28.48
C ILE A 309 -19.61 6.10 29.34
N ALA A 310 -19.94 5.60 30.53
CA ALA A 310 -18.96 4.99 31.44
C ALA A 310 -18.31 3.76 30.79
N THR A 311 -19.10 2.86 30.21
CA THR A 311 -18.57 1.66 29.53
C THR A 311 -17.70 2.03 28.32
N ARG A 312 -18.07 3.06 27.55
CA ARG A 312 -17.24 3.56 26.45
C ARG A 312 -15.89 4.06 26.98
N ASP A 313 -15.91 4.85 28.06
CA ASP A 313 -14.72 5.46 28.64
C ASP A 313 -13.82 4.41 29.31
N ASP A 314 -14.39 3.33 29.85
CA ASP A 314 -13.64 2.16 30.34
C ASP A 314 -12.87 1.47 29.20
N ILE A 315 -13.50 1.28 28.03
CA ILE A 315 -12.82 0.71 26.84
C ILE A 315 -11.68 1.63 26.38
N ILE A 316 -11.92 2.94 26.33
CA ILE A 316 -10.89 3.92 25.95
C ILE A 316 -9.73 3.90 26.95
N SER A 317 -10.04 3.90 28.24
CA SER A 317 -9.05 3.88 29.32
C SER A 317 -8.23 2.59 29.31
N ALA A 318 -8.89 1.43 29.16
CA ALA A 318 -8.22 0.14 29.04
C ALA A 318 -7.30 0.08 27.82
N PHE A 319 -7.69 0.67 26.68
CA PHE A 319 -6.82 0.79 25.51
C PHE A 319 -5.58 1.64 25.81
N HIS A 320 -5.76 2.82 26.42
CA HIS A 320 -4.65 3.72 26.77
C HIS A 320 -3.70 3.12 27.81
N ALA A 321 -4.24 2.35 28.77
CA ALA A 321 -3.47 1.62 29.76
C ALA A 321 -2.82 0.32 29.23
N ARG A 322 -2.91 0.06 27.92
CA ARG A 322 -2.43 -1.18 27.27
C ARG A 322 -3.03 -2.46 27.89
N GLY A 323 -4.26 -2.37 28.41
CA GLY A 323 -4.97 -3.47 29.04
C GLY A 323 -5.52 -4.51 28.06
N PHE A 324 -5.54 -4.21 26.76
CA PHE A 324 -5.97 -5.14 25.72
C PHE A 324 -4.81 -5.80 24.99
N TYR A 325 -5.00 -7.08 24.68
CA TYR A 325 -4.28 -7.80 23.64
C TYR A 325 -5.11 -7.84 22.35
N PHE A 326 -4.49 -8.12 21.22
CA PHE A 326 -5.12 -8.15 19.91
C PHE A 326 -4.80 -9.44 19.17
N ARG A 327 -5.76 -9.97 18.43
CA ARG A 327 -5.57 -11.23 17.69
C ARG A 327 -4.40 -11.14 16.69
N ASN A 328 -4.23 -9.99 16.05
CA ASN A 328 -3.13 -9.71 15.15
C ASN A 328 -2.92 -8.18 15.03
N LEU A 329 -1.82 -7.78 14.37
CA LEU A 329 -1.46 -6.38 14.16
C LEU A 329 -2.52 -5.59 13.37
N LEU A 330 -3.20 -6.24 12.42
CA LEU A 330 -4.26 -5.61 11.64
C LEU A 330 -5.43 -5.20 12.55
N THR A 331 -5.89 -6.10 13.42
CA THR A 331 -6.96 -5.79 14.39
C THR A 331 -6.56 -4.64 15.30
N GLN A 332 -5.33 -4.63 15.80
CA GLN A 332 -4.81 -3.53 16.62
C GLN A 332 -4.85 -2.18 15.89
N LYS A 333 -4.36 -2.14 14.65
CA LYS A 333 -4.35 -0.90 13.84
C LYS A 333 -5.76 -0.41 13.53
N LEU A 334 -6.66 -1.30 13.12
CA LEU A 334 -8.05 -0.94 12.83
C LEU A 334 -8.76 -0.43 14.10
N PHE A 335 -8.62 -1.14 15.23
CA PHE A 335 -9.23 -0.72 16.48
C PHE A 335 -8.73 0.66 16.94
N LYS A 336 -7.41 0.90 16.85
CA LYS A 336 -6.82 2.21 17.14
C LYS A 336 -7.37 3.31 16.22
N LYS A 337 -7.48 3.05 14.91
CA LYS A 337 -8.05 4.01 13.94
C LYS A 337 -9.48 4.40 14.33
N GLU A 338 -10.32 3.43 14.66
CA GLU A 338 -11.71 3.70 15.05
C GLU A 338 -11.79 4.49 16.35
N LEU A 339 -10.94 4.21 17.34
CA LEU A 339 -10.85 5.03 18.56
C LEU A 339 -10.42 6.48 18.29
N GLU A 340 -9.47 6.69 17.37
CA GLU A 340 -9.05 8.05 16.98
C GLU A 340 -10.19 8.85 16.35
N LEU A 341 -11.10 8.19 15.63
CA LEU A 341 -12.28 8.81 15.02
C LEU A 341 -13.37 9.21 16.02
N LEU A 342 -13.37 8.63 17.22
CA LEU A 342 -14.33 8.97 18.28
C LEU A 342 -14.01 10.29 18.99
N LYS A 343 -12.76 10.76 18.95
CA LYS A 343 -12.38 11.99 19.64
C LYS A 343 -13.16 13.15 19.03
N PRO A 344 -13.83 13.99 19.84
CA PRO A 344 -14.50 15.18 19.32
C PRO A 344 -13.46 16.00 18.57
N ARG A 345 -13.77 16.34 17.31
CA ARG A 345 -12.98 17.33 16.56
C ARG A 345 -13.23 18.66 17.26
N GLY A 346 -12.31 19.01 18.17
CA GLY A 346 -12.28 20.33 18.80
C GLY A 346 -12.13 21.43 17.78
#